data_AF-A0A7C2WC61-F1
#
_entry.id   AF-A0A7C2WC61-F1
#
_cell.length_a   1.000
_cell.length_b   1.000
_cell.length_c   1.000
_cell.angle_alpha   90.00
_cell.angle_beta   90.00
_cell.angle_gamma   90.00
#
_symmetry.space_group_name_H-M   'P 1'
#
loop_
_entity.id
_entity.type
_entity.pdbx_description
1 polymer ?
#
loop_
_entity_poly.entity_id
_entity_poly.type
_entity_poly.pdbx_seq_one_letter_code
_entity_poly.pdbx_strand_id
1 'polypeptide(L)'
;VGLAALVVGGKWVVAGAVRLATALGVGETVIGLTIVAVGTSLPELATSAAAAYRRNADIAVGNVVGSNIFNIFFILGVSSVIRPVPVGAGANLDMGVLVAASVLLFVWMFTGRRRTLDRWEAVVFLVLYGAYILLLATGVVGRG
;
A
#
# COMPACT_ATOMS: atom_id res chain seq x y z
N VAL A 1 16.59 -2.76 -17.65
CA VAL A 1 15.37 -2.73 -18.49
C VAL A 1 14.09 -2.97 -17.66
N GLY A 2 13.99 -4.07 -16.88
CA GLY A 2 12.77 -4.42 -16.14
C GLY A 2 12.23 -3.34 -15.18
N LEU A 3 13.08 -2.74 -14.34
CA LEU A 3 12.66 -1.67 -13.42
C LEU A 3 12.12 -0.44 -14.17
N ALA A 4 12.82 0.00 -15.21
CA ALA A 4 12.40 1.14 -16.03
C ALA A 4 11.06 0.86 -16.72
N ALA A 5 10.89 -0.33 -17.30
CA ALA A 5 9.64 -0.75 -17.93
C ALA A 5 8.48 -0.78 -16.93
N LEU A 6 8.74 -1.23 -15.71
CA LEU A 6 7.73 -1.27 -14.66
C LEU A 6 7.31 0.13 -14.18
N VAL A 7 8.27 1.02 -13.94
CA VAL A 7 7.99 2.41 -13.53
C VAL A 7 7.23 3.16 -14.62
N VAL A 8 7.65 3.03 -15.88
CA VAL A 8 6.98 3.70 -17.00
C VAL A 8 5.60 3.09 -17.25
N GLY A 9 5.49 1.76 -17.23
CA GLY A 9 4.22 1.06 -17.39
C GLY A 9 3.21 1.42 -16.30
N GLY A 10 3.65 1.47 -15.04
CA GLY A 10 2.82 1.93 -13.92
C GLY A 10 2.31 3.36 -14.13
N LYS A 11 3.18 4.29 -14.53
CA LYS A 11 2.77 5.67 -14.86
C LYS A 11 1.74 5.72 -16.00
N TRP A 12 1.89 4.89 -17.03
CA TRP A 12 0.93 4.84 -18.13
C TRP A 12 -0.42 4.27 -17.70
N VAL A 13 -0.44 3.23 -16.86
CA VAL A 13 -1.68 2.68 -16.28
C VAL A 13 -2.42 3.74 -15.47
N VAL A 14 -1.70 4.45 -14.59
CA VAL A 14 -2.29 5.54 -13.79
C VAL A 14 -2.81 6.66 -14.69
N ALA A 15 -2.01 7.12 -15.65
CA ALA A 15 -2.43 8.19 -16.56
C ALA A 15 -3.66 7.79 -17.40
N GLY A 16 -3.72 6.55 -17.88
CA GLY A 16 -4.88 6.02 -18.61
C GLY A 16 -6.14 5.96 -17.72
N ALA A 17 -6.01 5.44 -16.51
CA ALA A 17 -7.11 5.36 -15.54
C ALA A 17 -7.63 6.75 -15.14
N VAL A 18 -6.75 7.71 -14.89
CA VAL A 18 -7.11 9.12 -14.63
C VAL A 18 -7.89 9.70 -15.80
N ARG A 19 -7.40 9.55 -17.04
CA ARG A 19 -8.10 10.06 -18.24
C ARG A 19 -9.49 9.48 -18.41
N LEU A 20 -9.65 8.17 -18.17
CA LEU A 20 -10.96 7.51 -18.24
C LEU A 20 -11.91 8.03 -17.14
N ALA A 21 -11.43 8.12 -15.90
CA ALA A 21 -12.24 8.61 -14.78
C ALA A 21 -12.68 10.06 -14.99
N THR A 22 -11.78 10.94 -15.47
CA THR A 22 -12.13 12.32 -15.82
C THR A 22 -13.15 12.37 -16.96
N ALA A 23 -13.01 11.54 -18.00
CA ALA A 23 -13.97 11.46 -19.10
C ALA A 23 -15.37 10.98 -18.66
N LEU A 24 -15.42 10.19 -17.58
CA LEU A 24 -16.66 9.74 -16.94
C LEU A 24 -17.23 10.76 -15.92
N GLY A 25 -16.62 11.95 -15.78
CA GLY A 25 -17.08 13.00 -14.87
C GLY A 25 -16.74 12.75 -13.40
N VAL A 26 -15.81 11.84 -13.10
CA VAL A 26 -15.34 11.62 -11.73
C VAL A 26 -14.51 12.82 -11.27
N GLY A 27 -14.83 13.37 -10.09
CA GLY A 27 -14.12 14.52 -9.53
C GLY A 27 -12.65 14.24 -9.22
N GLU A 28 -11.79 15.23 -9.41
CA GLU A 28 -10.33 15.12 -9.21
C GLU A 28 -9.96 14.63 -7.81
N THR A 29 -10.69 15.06 -6.78
CA THR A 29 -10.49 14.61 -5.39
C THR A 29 -10.64 13.08 -5.26
N VAL A 30 -11.66 12.51 -5.89
CA VAL A 30 -11.91 11.06 -5.85
C VAL A 30 -10.81 10.32 -6.61
N ILE A 31 -10.39 10.85 -7.77
CA ILE A 31 -9.30 10.29 -8.57
C ILE A 31 -7.98 10.28 -7.77
N GLY A 32 -7.66 11.39 -7.10
CA GLY A 32 -6.46 11.54 -6.28
C GLY A 32 -6.44 10.54 -5.11
N LEU A 33 -7.56 10.43 -4.38
CA LEU A 33 -7.68 9.55 -3.23
C LEU A 33 -7.77 8.06 -3.57
N THR A 34 -8.06 7.70 -4.82
CA THR A 34 -8.26 6.30 -5.23
C THR A 34 -7.24 5.86 -6.27
N ILE A 35 -7.37 6.33 -7.51
CA ILE A 35 -6.56 5.89 -8.66
C ILE A 35 -5.10 6.27 -8.47
N VAL A 36 -4.82 7.51 -8.06
CA VAL A 36 -3.44 7.97 -7.88
C VAL A 36 -2.81 7.29 -6.66
N ALA A 37 -3.55 7.23 -5.54
CA ALA A 37 -3.09 6.58 -4.31
C ALA A 37 -2.76 5.08 -4.50
N VAL A 38 -3.59 4.32 -5.22
CA VAL A 38 -3.28 2.94 -5.59
C VAL A 38 -2.15 2.89 -6.63
N GLY A 39 -2.15 3.85 -7.55
CA GLY A 39 -1.22 3.99 -8.65
C GLY A 39 0.24 4.05 -8.24
N THR A 40 0.55 4.74 -7.14
CA THR A 40 1.91 4.84 -6.62
C THR A 40 2.47 3.53 -6.12
N SER A 41 1.61 2.59 -5.74
CA SER A 41 1.99 1.27 -5.19
C SER A 41 1.93 0.15 -6.23
N LEU A 42 1.57 0.47 -7.48
CA LEU A 42 1.48 -0.51 -8.57
C LEU A 42 2.83 -1.16 -8.91
N PRO A 43 3.96 -0.43 -8.99
CA PRO A 43 5.26 -1.05 -9.21
C PRO A 43 5.59 -2.09 -8.13
N GLU A 44 5.38 -1.75 -6.86
CA GLU A 44 5.65 -2.60 -5.71
C GLU A 44 4.76 -3.84 -5.71
N LEU A 45 3.48 -3.67 -6.04
CA LEU A 45 2.55 -4.78 -6.19
C LEU A 45 3.00 -5.72 -7.31
N ALA A 46 3.41 -5.18 -8.46
CA ALA A 46 3.87 -5.98 -9.59
C ALA A 46 5.20 -6.70 -9.31
N THR A 47 6.16 -6.06 -8.63
CA THR A 47 7.42 -6.72 -8.23
C THR A 47 7.16 -7.83 -7.22
N SER A 48 6.35 -7.59 -6.18
CA SER A 48 5.98 -8.60 -5.20
C SER A 48 5.18 -9.75 -5.81
N ALA A 49 4.23 -9.47 -6.71
CA ALA A 49 3.45 -10.50 -7.41
C ALA A 49 4.34 -11.36 -8.32
N ALA A 50 5.25 -10.74 -9.09
CA ALA A 50 6.20 -11.46 -9.93
C ALA A 50 7.16 -12.34 -9.12
N ALA A 51 7.63 -11.86 -7.96
CA ALA A 51 8.46 -12.63 -7.04
C ALA A 51 7.69 -13.81 -6.44
N ALA A 52 6.45 -13.59 -5.98
CA ALA A 52 5.59 -14.64 -5.45
C ALA A 52 5.25 -15.70 -6.50
N TYR A 53 4.97 -15.29 -7.75
CA TYR A 53 4.71 -16.20 -8.87
C TYR A 53 5.91 -17.11 -9.17
N ARG A 54 7.14 -16.60 -8.99
CA ARG A 54 8.38 -17.37 -9.10
C ARG A 54 8.73 -18.18 -7.86
N ARG A 55 7.80 -18.31 -6.89
CA ARG A 55 7.98 -18.99 -5.60
C ARG A 55 9.09 -18.38 -4.72
N ASN A 56 9.43 -17.12 -4.93
CA ASN A 56 10.39 -16.37 -4.12
C ASN A 56 9.65 -15.52 -3.08
N ALA A 57 9.02 -16.19 -2.11
CA ALA A 57 8.22 -15.53 -1.07
C ALA A 57 9.03 -14.52 -0.24
N ASP A 58 10.28 -14.83 0.08
CA ASP A 58 11.17 -13.94 0.84
C ASP A 58 11.41 -12.61 0.11
N ILE A 59 11.57 -12.65 -1.21
CA ILE A 59 11.73 -11.43 -2.03
C ILE A 59 10.43 -10.63 -2.06
N ALA A 60 9.28 -11.32 -2.19
CA ALA A 60 7.98 -10.65 -2.20
C ALA A 60 7.70 -9.93 -0.87
N VAL A 61 7.99 -10.56 0.27
CA VAL A 61 7.83 -9.96 1.60
C VAL A 61 8.85 -8.87 1.84
N GLY A 62 10.12 -9.10 1.48
CA GLY A 62 11.18 -8.10 1.59
C GLY A 62 10.86 -6.82 0.82
N ASN A 63 10.24 -6.93 -0.35
CA ASN A 63 9.77 -5.77 -1.12
C ASN A 63 8.66 -5.00 -0.38
N VAL A 64 7.65 -5.69 0.18
CA VAL A 64 6.55 -5.04 0.92
C VAL A 64 7.06 -4.34 2.17
N VAL A 65 7.84 -5.05 3.00
CA VAL A 65 8.36 -4.53 4.26
C VAL A 65 9.36 -3.40 4.01
N GLY A 66 10.28 -3.59 3.06
CA GLY A 66 11.28 -2.58 2.69
C GLY A 66 10.65 -1.30 2.15
N SER A 67 9.60 -1.41 1.32
CA SER A 67 8.90 -0.24 0.76
C SER A 67 8.18 0.56 1.85
N ASN A 68 7.54 -0.09 2.82
CA ASN A 68 6.91 0.60 3.95
C ASN A 68 7.93 1.32 4.83
N ILE A 69 9.07 0.68 5.12
CA ILE A 69 10.18 1.30 5.86
C ILE A 69 10.69 2.52 5.09
N PHE A 70 10.95 2.40 3.79
CA PHE A 70 11.42 3.51 2.97
C PHE A 70 10.40 4.66 2.93
N ASN A 71 9.11 4.37 2.76
CA ASN A 71 8.06 5.38 2.69
C ASN A 71 7.92 6.16 4.02
N ILE A 72 8.01 5.48 5.16
CA ILE A 72 7.88 6.12 6.48
C ILE A 72 9.15 6.89 6.85
N PHE A 73 10.31 6.24 6.79
CA PHE A 73 11.55 6.84 7.30
C PHE A 73 12.17 7.82 6.31
N PHE A 74 12.17 7.49 5.01
CA PHE A 74 12.79 8.34 4.02
C PHE A 74 11.79 9.36 3.47
N ILE A 75 10.69 8.93 2.83
CA ILE A 75 9.77 9.86 2.17
C ILE A 75 9.08 10.76 3.20
N LEU A 76 8.38 10.19 4.17
CA LEU A 76 7.66 10.95 5.20
C LEU A 76 8.64 11.66 6.15
N GLY A 77 9.73 11.01 6.56
CA GLY A 77 10.78 11.62 7.39
C GLY A 77 11.38 12.87 6.74
N VAL A 78 11.88 12.77 5.50
CA VAL A 78 12.43 13.94 4.77
C VAL A 78 11.34 14.98 4.51
N SER A 79 10.13 14.57 4.11
CA SER A 79 9.03 15.51 3.87
C SER A 79 8.68 16.31 5.12
N SER A 80 8.65 15.68 6.30
CA SER A 80 8.33 16.34 7.57
C SER A 80 9.39 17.33 8.04
N VAL A 81 10.68 17.08 7.71
CA VAL A 81 11.77 18.03 7.94
C VAL A 81 11.66 19.26 7.03
N ILE A 82 11.31 19.06 5.76
CA ILE A 82 11.17 20.16 4.78
C ILE A 82 9.92 21.00 5.07
N ARG A 83 8.79 20.35 5.34
CA ARG A 83 7.52 21.00 5.65
C ARG A 83 6.77 20.19 6.71
N PRO A 84 6.44 20.77 7.88
CA PRO A 84 5.66 20.09 8.90
C PRO A 84 4.38 19.51 8.30
N VAL A 85 4.21 18.20 8.42
CA VAL A 85 3.03 17.49 7.93
C VAL A 85 1.95 17.56 9.02
N PRO A 86 0.78 18.17 8.75
CA PRO A 86 -0.28 18.25 9.75
C PRO A 86 -0.82 16.85 10.07
N VAL A 87 -0.91 16.54 11.36
CA VAL A 87 -1.42 15.26 11.86
C VAL A 87 -2.92 15.41 12.10
N GLY A 88 -3.75 14.79 11.25
CA GLY A 88 -5.20 14.77 11.41
C GLY A 88 -5.66 13.79 12.49
N ALA A 89 -6.91 13.90 12.95
CA ALA A 89 -7.48 13.03 13.97
C ALA A 89 -7.43 11.53 13.61
N GLY A 90 -7.47 11.19 12.31
CA GLY A 90 -7.37 9.81 11.81
C GLY A 90 -5.97 9.20 11.80
N ALA A 91 -4.91 10.03 11.92
CA ALA A 91 -3.54 9.56 11.75
C ALA A 91 -3.12 8.52 12.78
N ASN A 92 -3.62 8.62 14.02
CA ASN A 92 -3.34 7.63 15.08
C ASN A 92 -3.91 6.25 14.75
N LEU A 93 -5.09 6.21 14.12
CA LEU A 93 -5.71 4.97 13.70
C LEU A 93 -4.95 4.36 12.51
N ASP A 94 -4.58 5.18 11.53
CA ASP A 94 -3.80 4.75 10.37
C ASP A 94 -2.45 4.17 10.79
N MET A 95 -1.74 4.86 11.70
CA MET A 95 -0.49 4.37 12.27
C MET A 95 -0.69 3.10 13.10
N GLY A 96 -1.75 3.03 13.91
CA GLY A 96 -2.08 1.85 14.71
C GLY A 96 -2.35 0.61 13.85
N VAL A 97 -3.13 0.77 12.78
CA VAL A 97 -3.41 -0.28 11.79
C VAL A 97 -2.13 -0.72 11.09
N LEU A 98 -1.28 0.23 10.68
CA LEU A 98 -0.01 -0.07 10.03
C LEU A 98 0.93 -0.87 10.95
N VAL A 99 1.06 -0.47 12.21
CA VAL A 99 1.89 -1.18 13.20
C VAL A 99 1.32 -2.57 13.47
N ALA A 100 0.01 -2.68 13.70
CA ALA A 100 -0.65 -3.95 13.94
C ALA A 100 -0.47 -4.93 12.77
N ALA A 101 -0.69 -4.47 11.54
CA ALA A 101 -0.50 -5.27 10.34
C ALA A 101 0.96 -5.70 10.16
N SER A 102 1.92 -4.80 10.43
CA SER A 102 3.35 -5.10 10.34
C SER A 102 3.81 -6.12 11.38
N VAL A 103 3.33 -6.00 12.63
CA VAL A 103 3.61 -6.97 13.70
C VAL A 103 2.97 -8.31 13.38
N LEU A 104 1.72 -8.33 12.91
CA LEU A 104 1.05 -9.56 12.51
C LEU A 104 1.80 -10.29 11.39
N LEU A 105 2.26 -9.53 10.38
CA LEU A 105 3.07 -10.06 9.27
C LEU A 105 4.37 -10.66 9.80
N PHE A 106 5.06 -9.94 10.69
CA PHE A 106 6.30 -10.41 11.30
C PHE A 106 6.09 -11.69 12.10
N VAL A 107 5.08 -11.73 13.00
CA VAL A 107 4.79 -12.90 13.83
C VAL A 107 4.51 -14.13 12.96
N TRP A 108 3.66 -14.02 11.95
CA TRP A 108 3.33 -15.17 11.09
C TRP A 108 4.50 -15.64 10.23
N MET A 109 5.34 -14.72 9.76
CA MET A 109 6.53 -15.09 9.00
C MET A 109 7.57 -15.86 9.82
N PHE A 110 7.64 -15.62 11.15
CA PHE A 110 8.63 -16.24 12.04
C PHE A 110 8.11 -17.37 12.94
N THR A 111 6.79 -17.54 13.09
CA THR A 111 6.19 -18.52 14.02
C THR A 111 5.76 -19.83 13.32
N GLY A 112 5.71 -19.86 11.98
CA GLY A 112 5.32 -21.04 11.20
C GLY A 112 6.41 -22.09 11.00
N ARG A 113 6.01 -23.37 10.82
CA ARG A 113 6.93 -24.48 10.42
C ARG A 113 7.60 -24.25 9.06
N ARG A 114 7.05 -23.35 8.24
CA ARG A 114 7.61 -22.88 6.98
C ARG A 114 7.70 -21.37 7.09
N ARG A 115 8.86 -20.78 6.74
CA ARG A 115 9.10 -19.32 6.73
C ARG A 115 8.39 -18.66 5.54
N THR A 116 7.13 -18.97 5.32
CA THR A 116 6.37 -18.54 4.14
C THR A 116 4.94 -18.24 4.55
N LEU A 117 4.37 -17.16 4.01
CA LEU A 117 2.97 -16.82 4.24
C LEU A 117 2.05 -17.89 3.62
N ASP A 118 1.18 -18.49 4.42
CA ASP A 118 0.17 -19.43 3.94
C ASP A 118 -1.02 -18.72 3.31
N ARG A 119 -1.80 -19.44 2.50
CA ARG A 119 -2.97 -18.88 1.79
C ARG A 119 -4.02 -18.29 2.73
N TRP A 120 -4.22 -18.91 3.89
CA TRP A 120 -5.20 -18.43 4.86
C TRP A 120 -4.74 -17.12 5.52
N GLU A 121 -3.44 -16.97 5.81
CA GLU A 121 -2.84 -15.75 6.34
C GLU A 121 -3.01 -14.59 5.35
N ALA A 122 -2.80 -14.86 4.06
CA ALA A 122 -3.06 -13.89 2.99
C ALA A 122 -4.54 -13.48 2.92
N VAL A 123 -5.47 -14.42 3.08
CA VAL A 123 -6.91 -14.11 3.13
C VAL A 123 -7.23 -13.21 4.33
N VAL A 124 -6.63 -13.44 5.49
CA VAL A 124 -6.82 -12.56 6.66
C VAL A 124 -6.33 -11.15 6.36
N PHE A 125 -5.15 -10.98 5.73
CA PHE A 125 -4.68 -9.65 5.32
C PHE A 125 -5.63 -8.95 4.35
N LEU A 126 -6.21 -9.67 3.39
CA LEU A 126 -7.19 -9.11 2.46
C LEU A 126 -8.48 -8.69 3.16
N VAL A 127 -8.98 -9.49 4.10
CA VAL A 127 -10.16 -9.14 4.91
C VAL A 127 -9.89 -7.93 5.79
N LEU A 128 -8.73 -7.87 6.46
CA LEU A 128 -8.33 -6.72 7.27
C LEU A 128 -8.20 -5.45 6.41
N TYR A 129 -7.61 -5.56 5.23
CA TYR A 129 -7.51 -4.45 4.28
C TYR A 129 -8.90 -3.97 3.83
N GLY A 130 -9.79 -4.88 3.46
CA GLY A 130 -11.17 -4.55 3.08
C GLY A 130 -11.96 -3.89 4.23
N ALA A 131 -11.81 -4.41 5.45
CA ALA A 131 -12.43 -3.84 6.64
C ALA A 131 -11.91 -2.42 6.94
N TYR A 132 -10.60 -2.20 6.81
CA TYR A 132 -9.99 -0.88 6.98
C TYR A 132 -10.50 0.13 5.93
N ILE A 133 -10.55 -0.26 4.65
CA ILE A 133 -11.12 0.58 3.59
C ILE A 133 -12.58 0.90 3.85
N LEU A 134 -13.39 -0.06 4.32
CA LEU A 134 -14.80 0.18 4.66
C LEU A 134 -14.96 1.13 5.86
N LEU A 135 -14.11 1.01 6.87
CA LEU A 135 -14.08 1.89 8.02
C LEU A 135 -13.71 3.33 7.61
N LEU A 136 -12.78 3.47 6.66
CA LEU A 136 -12.39 4.76 6.11
C LEU A 136 -13.52 5.35 5.23
N ALA A 137 -14.17 4.53 4.40
CA ALA A 137 -15.28 4.92 3.53
C ALA A 137 -16.57 5.32 4.29
N THR A 138 -16.83 4.71 5.44
CA THR A 138 -17.98 5.06 6.30
C THR A 138 -17.79 6.36 7.08
N GLY A 139 -16.62 6.99 6.98
CA GLY A 139 -16.35 8.31 7.56
C GLY A 139 -16.27 8.33 9.08
N VAL A 140 -16.16 7.17 9.72
CA VAL A 140 -15.96 7.04 11.18
C VAL A 140 -14.68 7.75 11.64
N VAL A 141 -13.72 7.94 10.73
CA VAL A 141 -12.39 8.49 11.01
C VAL A 141 -12.16 9.88 10.38
N GLY A 142 -13.01 10.33 9.46
CA GLY A 142 -12.80 11.53 8.63
C GLY A 142 -13.61 12.78 8.99
N ARG A 143 -14.35 12.80 10.12
CA ARG A 143 -15.19 13.94 10.56
C ARG A 143 -14.63 14.72 11.76
N GLY A 144 -13.31 14.93 11.79
CA GLY A 144 -12.63 15.76 12.80
C GLY A 144 -11.80 16.84 12.17
#